data_AF-A0A9D5JTS4-F1
#
_entry.id   AF-A0A9D5JTS4-F1
#
_cell.length_a   1.000
_cell.length_b   1.000
_cell.length_c   1.000
_cell.angle_alpha   90.00
_cell.angle_beta   90.00
_cell.angle_gamma   90.00
#
_symmetry.space_group_name_H-M   'P 1'
#
loop_
_entity.id
_entity.type
_entity.pdbx_description
1 polymer ?
#
loop_
_entity_poly.entity_id
_entity_poly.type
_entity_poly.pdbx_seq_one_letter_code
_entity_poly.pdbx_strand_id
1 'polypeptide(L)' 'MANFEEMANMVIAGEEEKIVDATQKAVDEGIDPIEIIDKGLMSGMNVVGERFKRAEMFIPEVLMSAKT' A
#
# COMPACT_ATOMS: atom_id res chain seq x y z
N MET A 1 7.45 -14.15 -5.79
CA MET A 1 8.25 -13.41 -4.77
C MET A 1 7.48 -12.13 -4.57
N ALA A 2 6.60 -12.09 -3.57
CA ALA A 2 5.77 -10.92 -3.35
C ALA A 2 6.65 -9.68 -3.15
N ASN A 3 6.40 -8.70 -4.02
CA ASN A 3 7.18 -7.48 -4.06
C ASN A 3 6.46 -6.46 -3.17
N PHE A 4 6.70 -6.53 -1.86
CA PHE A 4 6.04 -5.66 -0.87
C PHE A 4 6.25 -4.17 -1.17
N GLU A 5 7.40 -3.82 -1.78
CA GLU A 5 7.73 -2.48 -2.24
C GLU A 5 6.77 -1.99 -3.35
N GLU A 6 6.35 -2.90 -4.22
CA GLU A 6 5.43 -2.60 -5.31
C GLU A 6 4.01 -2.40 -4.78
N MET A 7 3.58 -3.22 -3.82
CA MET A 7 2.31 -3.01 -3.10
C MET A 7 2.29 -1.67 -2.36
N ALA A 8 3.40 -1.30 -1.70
CA ALA A 8 3.53 -0.01 -1.04
C ALA A 8 3.38 1.16 -2.03
N ASN A 9 3.99 1.06 -3.22
CA ASN A 9 3.85 2.06 -4.27
C ASN A 9 2.41 2.16 -4.81
N MET A 10 1.71 1.03 -4.95
CA MET A 10 0.29 1.03 -5.35
C MET A 10 -0.59 1.75 -4.32
N VAL A 11 -0.33 1.57 -3.02
CA VAL A 11 -1.01 2.31 -1.93
C VAL A 11 -0.74 3.81 -2.03
N ILE A 12 0.51 4.21 -2.26
CA ILE A 12 0.88 5.63 -2.44
C ILE A 12 0.20 6.23 -3.69
N ALA A 13 0.04 5.44 -4.75
CA ALA A 13 -0.63 5.86 -5.98
C ALA A 13 -2.17 5.82 -5.89
N GLY A 14 -2.74 5.14 -4.88
CA GLY A 14 -4.19 4.94 -4.72
C GLY A 14 -4.80 3.99 -5.76
N GLU A 15 -4.04 3.01 -6.24
CA GLU A 15 -4.49 2.06 -7.25
C GLU A 15 -5.22 0.84 -6.63
N GLU A 16 -6.46 1.05 -6.17
CA GLU A 16 -7.30 0.04 -5.47
C GLU A 16 -7.32 -1.33 -6.16
N GLU A 17 -7.60 -1.35 -7.48
CA GLU A 17 -7.70 -2.59 -8.24
C GLU A 17 -6.39 -3.39 -8.24
N LYS A 18 -5.24 -2.71 -8.37
CA LYS A 18 -3.94 -3.40 -8.38
C LYS A 18 -3.54 -3.91 -7.01
N ILE A 19 -3.91 -3.19 -5.94
CA ILE A 19 -3.67 -3.60 -4.55
C ILE A 19 -4.41 -4.90 -4.26
N VAL A 20 -5.68 -5.00 -4.64
CA VAL A 20 -6.49 -6.21 -4.45
C VAL A 20 -5.87 -7.38 -5.21
N ASP A 21 -5.48 -7.17 -6.46
CA ASP A 21 -4.91 -8.20 -7.32
C ASP A 21 -3.54 -8.70 -6.81
N ALA A 22 -2.68 -7.78 -6.32
CA ALA A 22 -1.39 -8.09 -5.74
C ALA A 22 -1.50 -8.79 -4.38
N THR A 23 -2.45 -8.35 -3.54
CA THR A 23 -2.76 -8.97 -2.25
C THR A 23 -3.24 -10.40 -2.45
N GLN A 24 -4.16 -10.63 -3.39
CA GLN A 24 -4.67 -11.96 -3.69
C GLN A 24 -3.55 -12.88 -4.19
N LYS A 25 -2.70 -12.40 -5.10
CA LYS A 25 -1.51 -13.15 -5.56
C LYS A 25 -0.57 -13.52 -4.41
N ALA A 26 -0.31 -12.59 -3.49
CA ALA A 26 0.55 -12.86 -2.35
C ALA A 26 -0.06 -13.91 -1.39
N VAL A 27 -1.38 -13.86 -1.17
CA VAL A 27 -2.11 -14.89 -0.42
C VAL A 27 -2.04 -16.24 -1.14
N ASP A 28 -2.22 -16.26 -2.46
CA ASP A 28 -2.15 -17.48 -3.28
C ASP A 28 -0.73 -18.07 -3.32
N GLU A 29 0.31 -17.24 -3.20
CA GLU A 29 1.71 -17.64 -3.01
C GLU A 29 1.98 -18.25 -1.61
N GLY A 30 0.99 -18.26 -0.72
CA GLY A 30 1.07 -18.83 0.63
C GLY A 30 1.71 -17.90 1.66
N ILE A 31 1.76 -16.60 1.38
CA ILE A 31 2.31 -15.59 2.30
C ILE A 31 1.26 -15.28 3.37
N ASP A 32 1.72 -15.09 4.60
CA ASP A 32 0.85 -14.73 5.70
C ASP A 32 0.13 -13.39 5.42
N PRO A 33 -1.21 -13.33 5.47
CA PRO A 33 -1.96 -12.08 5.33
C PRO A 33 -1.48 -10.96 6.25
N ILE A 34 -1.05 -11.29 7.47
CA ILE A 34 -0.48 -10.32 8.42
C ILE A 34 0.80 -9.70 7.84
N GLU A 35 1.65 -10.52 7.23
CA GLU A 35 2.89 -10.07 6.63
C GLU A 35 2.65 -9.16 5.41
N ILE A 36 1.60 -9.44 4.63
CA ILE A 36 1.19 -8.58 3.49
C ILE A 36 0.72 -7.22 3.98
N ILE A 37 -0.07 -7.18 5.06
CA ILE A 37 -0.54 -5.94 5.68
C ILE A 37 0.63 -5.15 6.25
N ASP A 38 1.47 -5.78 7.07
CA ASP A 38 2.55 -5.10 7.79
C ASP A 38 3.66 -4.62 6.85
N LYS A 39 4.09 -5.48 5.92
CA LYS A 39 5.23 -5.18 5.03
C LYS A 39 4.82 -4.51 3.73
N GLY A 40 3.62 -4.76 3.22
CA GLY A 40 3.11 -4.17 1.98
C GLY A 40 2.30 -2.90 2.24
N LEU A 41 1.11 -3.05 2.82
CA LEU A 41 0.12 -1.97 2.90
C LEU A 41 0.53 -0.87 3.90
N MET A 42 0.93 -1.27 5.11
CA MET A 42 1.37 -0.32 6.14
C MET A 42 2.66 0.40 5.78
N SER A 43 3.59 -0.24 5.06
CA SER A 43 4.80 0.42 4.61
C SER A 43 4.49 1.55 3.62
N GLY A 44 3.54 1.33 2.70
CA GLY A 44 3.00 2.38 1.82
C GLY A 44 2.36 3.52 2.60
N MET A 45 1.53 3.20 3.60
CA MET A 45 0.87 4.21 4.43
C MET A 45 1.85 5.05 5.25
N ASN A 46 2.94 4.46 5.74
CA ASN A 46 4.02 5.20 6.41
C ASN A 46 4.66 6.23 5.48
N VAL A 47 4.89 5.88 4.21
CA VAL A 47 5.42 6.82 3.21
C VAL A 47 4.42 7.94 2.92
N VAL A 48 3.14 7.62 2.79
CA VAL A 48 2.06 8.61 2.63
C VAL A 48 2.08 9.61 3.80
N GLY A 49 2.15 9.10 5.04
CA GLY A 49 2.23 9.94 6.25
C GLY A 49 3.47 10.84 6.29
N GLU A 50 4.64 10.33 5.91
CA GLU A 50 5.88 11.12 5.87
C GLU A 50 5.89 12.17 4.75
N ARG A 51 5.28 11.87 3.59
CA ARG A 51 5.11 12.85 2.49
C ARG A 51 4.08 13.91 2.86
N PHE A 52 3.00 13.54 3.53
CA PHE A 52 2.02 14.49 4.07
C PHE A 52 2.66 15.46 5.08
N LYS A 53 3.49 14.96 6.01
CA LYS A 53 4.26 15.81 6.94
C LYS A 53 5.22 16.77 6.23
N ARG A 54 5.78 16.36 5.09
CA ARG A 54 6.67 17.17 4.25
C ARG A 54 5.94 18.13 3.31
N ALA A 55 4.60 18.18 3.36
CA ALA A 55 3.76 18.93 2.42
C ALA A 55 3.97 18.52 0.94
N GLU A 56 4.41 17.27 0.72
CA GLU A 56 4.56 16.65 -0.61
C GLU A 56 3.29 15.92 -1.07
N MET A 57 2.26 15.83 -0.21
CA MET A 57 0.99 15.18 -0.49
C MET A 57 -0.16 15.96 0.17
N PHE A 58 -1.32 16.02 -0.49
CA PHE A 58 -2.50 16.73 -0.02
C PHE A 58 -3.53 15.78 0.62
N ILE A 59 -4.44 16.34 1.44
CA ILE A 59 -5.50 15.58 2.12
C ILE A 59 -6.29 14.65 1.16
N PRO A 60 -6.69 15.07 -0.05
CA PRO A 60 -7.41 14.18 -0.97
C PRO A 60 -6.63 12.94 -1.37
N GLU A 61 -5.31 13.06 -1.57
CA GLU A 61 -4.44 11.94 -1.94
C GLU A 61 -4.27 10.98 -0.77
N VAL A 62 -4.07 11.51 0.45
CA VAL A 62 -4.01 10.71 1.68
C VAL A 62 -5.32 9.94 1.92
N LEU A 63 -6.47 10.59 1.71
CA LEU A 63 -7.78 9.96 1.85
C LEU A 63 -8.01 8.87 0.79
N MET A 64 -7.48 9.05 -0.42
CA MET A 64 -7.53 8.04 -1.47
C MET A 64 -6.72 6.81 -1.07
N SER A 65 -5.48 6.98 -0.62
CA SER A 65 -4.63 5.89 -0.12
C SER A 65 -5.23 5.19 1.11
N ALA A 66 -5.94 5.91 1.99
CA ALA A 66 -6.55 5.34 3.19
C ALA A 66 -7.86 4.57 2.93
N LYS A 67 -8.48 4.78 1.76
CA LYS A 67 -9.72 4.10 1.35
C LYS A 67 -9.45 2.71 0.75
N THR A 68 -8.31 2.55 0.08
CA THR A 68 -7.89 1.31 -0.59
C THR A 68 -7.36 0.27 0.39
#